data_AF-A0A498NF94-F1
#
_entry.id   AF-A0A498NF94-F1
#
_cell.length_a   1.000
_cell.length_b   1.000
_cell.length_c   1.000
_cell.angle_alpha   90.00
_cell.angle_beta   90.00
_cell.angle_gamma   90.00
#
_symmetry.space_group_name_H-M   'P 1'
#
loop_
_entity.id
_entity.type
_entity.pdbx_description
1 polymer ?
#
loop_
_entity_poly.entity_id
_entity_poly.type
_entity_poly.pdbx_seq_one_letter_code
_entity_poly.pdbx_strand_id
1 'polypeptide(L)'
;MAERHFEGKEQAESYQRYRVSPPQELIDEVLNFLRKRIQGYLDLAVDVGCGSGQGTELLAPHFLTVVGVDVSPAQLEIASAKEHAPNVCYRESPAEELPFEDDMADLVTSMTAAHWFDHPRFLREVDRILRPGGCLALLSYTLDFDLEYGESTAKLNKICQELYATLHPFRKAHIGSSSREIYKKIYDSVSYDDKEWHDCMRCRMIMPLSEFIGLVETFSTYQGFLEKDPVEAKRLSQTVTDRKLKREEGVRAGRTPAGSNDASHRVSIRDRLLIKDTCKVTFPDENKLYHFQLAISPDEGYYLGGKFQFEIEVPEAYNMVDVVWGLNSLFTDLLNFDDPLNIDAAEHHLRDKEDFRNKVQDFIKNYAR
;
A
#
# COMPACT_ATOMS: atom_id res chain seq x y z
N MET A 1 19.08 -3.13 21.85
CA MET A 1 18.65 -1.74 21.57
C MET A 1 17.55 -1.83 20.53
N ALA A 2 16.36 -1.31 20.84
CA ALA A 2 15.25 -1.21 19.91
C ALA A 2 15.60 -0.30 18.73
N GLU A 3 15.11 -0.61 17.53
CA GLU A 3 15.27 0.25 16.36
C GLU A 3 13.96 1.01 16.05
N ARG A 4 14.05 2.32 15.84
CA ARG A 4 12.90 3.17 15.48
C ARG A 4 12.84 3.36 13.96
N HIS A 5 11.69 3.04 13.37
CA HIS A 5 11.38 3.19 11.95
C HIS A 5 9.90 3.58 11.80
N PHE A 6 9.49 4.08 10.63
CA PHE A 6 8.08 4.43 10.33
C PHE A 6 7.53 5.65 11.10
N GLU A 7 8.35 6.67 11.33
CA GLU A 7 7.97 7.90 12.03
C GLU A 7 7.37 8.97 11.10
N GLY A 8 7.50 8.81 9.78
CA GLY A 8 6.99 9.78 8.80
C GLY A 8 5.50 9.62 8.50
N LYS A 9 4.76 10.73 8.46
CA LYS A 9 3.32 10.76 8.17
C LYS A 9 2.95 10.13 6.82
N GLU A 10 3.65 10.50 5.75
CA GLU A 10 3.42 9.91 4.41
C GLU A 10 3.67 8.39 4.38
N GLN A 11 4.69 7.94 5.13
CA GLN A 11 5.00 6.52 5.23
C GLN A 11 3.91 5.76 6.00
N ALA A 12 3.37 6.36 7.05
CA ALA A 12 2.29 5.78 7.83
C ALA A 12 0.97 5.74 7.04
N GLU A 13 0.65 6.78 6.26
CA GLU A 13 -0.51 6.81 5.35
C GLU A 13 -0.40 5.73 4.26
N SER A 14 0.77 5.60 3.65
CA SER A 14 1.05 4.57 2.66
C SER A 14 0.97 3.15 3.27
N TYR A 15 1.57 2.97 4.46
CA TYR A 15 1.51 1.71 5.21
C TYR A 15 0.06 1.29 5.42
N GLN A 16 -0.74 2.19 5.99
CA GLN A 16 -2.15 1.94 6.26
C GLN A 16 -2.99 1.65 5.00
N ARG A 17 -2.63 2.26 3.86
CA ARG A 17 -3.37 2.06 2.61
C ARG A 17 -3.10 0.70 1.98
N TYR A 18 -1.86 0.22 2.03
CA TYR A 18 -1.45 -0.94 1.23
C TYR A 18 -1.04 -2.17 2.02
N ARG A 19 -0.75 -2.05 3.32
CA ARG A 19 -0.39 -3.22 4.13
C ARG A 19 -1.61 -4.07 4.40
N VAL A 20 -1.37 -5.37 4.34
CA VAL A 20 -2.39 -6.39 4.56
C VAL A 20 -2.54 -6.63 6.05
N SER A 21 -3.80 -6.64 6.51
CA SER A 21 -4.14 -7.14 7.84
C SER A 21 -3.90 -8.64 7.91
N PRO A 22 -3.62 -9.19 9.11
CA PRO A 22 -3.68 -10.63 9.32
C PRO A 22 -5.03 -11.20 8.87
N PRO A 23 -5.05 -12.37 8.22
CA PRO A 23 -6.29 -13.04 7.85
C PRO A 23 -7.05 -13.47 9.12
N GLN A 24 -8.39 -13.46 9.06
CA GLN A 24 -9.24 -13.80 10.20
C GLN A 24 -8.91 -15.19 10.76
N GLU A 25 -8.60 -16.14 9.88
CA GLU A 25 -8.22 -17.51 10.25
C GLU A 25 -6.99 -17.53 11.16
N LEU A 26 -6.05 -16.59 11.01
CA LEU A 26 -4.88 -16.50 11.88
C LEU A 26 -5.26 -16.02 13.28
N ILE A 27 -6.18 -15.05 13.34
CA ILE A 27 -6.71 -14.53 14.59
C ILE A 27 -7.53 -15.62 15.30
N ASP A 28 -8.31 -16.40 14.56
CA ASP A 28 -9.08 -17.51 15.09
C ASP A 28 -8.17 -18.58 15.71
N GLU A 29 -7.03 -18.92 15.09
CA GLU A 29 -6.05 -19.86 15.68
C GLU A 29 -5.48 -19.35 17.01
N VAL A 30 -5.15 -18.05 17.09
CA VAL A 30 -4.69 -17.42 18.35
C VAL A 30 -5.78 -17.50 19.43
N LEU A 31 -7.02 -17.15 19.08
CA LEU A 31 -8.15 -17.19 20.00
C LEU A 31 -8.47 -18.61 20.44
N ASN A 32 -8.38 -19.59 19.55
CA ASN A 32 -8.58 -21.00 19.85
C ASN A 32 -7.51 -21.51 20.83
N PHE A 33 -6.25 -21.11 20.65
CA PHE A 33 -5.18 -21.44 21.59
C PHE A 33 -5.46 -20.83 22.98
N LEU A 34 -5.79 -19.53 23.05
CA LEU A 34 -6.11 -18.83 24.28
C LEU A 34 -7.30 -19.44 25.04
N ARG A 35 -8.38 -19.80 24.32
CA ARG A 35 -9.60 -20.39 24.89
C ARG A 35 -9.43 -21.81 25.43
N LYS A 36 -8.32 -22.49 25.16
CA LYS A 36 -7.97 -23.75 25.84
C LYS A 36 -7.61 -23.53 27.31
N ARG A 37 -7.22 -22.29 27.70
CA ARG A 37 -6.72 -21.94 29.04
C ARG A 37 -7.70 -21.06 29.81
N ILE A 38 -8.27 -20.07 29.13
CA ILE A 38 -9.22 -19.14 29.75
C ILE A 38 -10.63 -19.50 29.34
N GLN A 39 -11.49 -19.70 30.34
CA GLN A 39 -12.93 -19.92 30.16
C GLN A 39 -13.69 -18.64 30.50
N GLY A 40 -14.70 -18.30 29.69
CA GLY A 40 -15.53 -17.10 29.90
C GLY A 40 -15.12 -15.91 29.04
N TYR A 41 -15.40 -14.71 29.53
CA TYR A 41 -15.09 -13.46 28.81
C TYR A 41 -13.59 -13.18 28.83
N LEU A 42 -13.08 -12.63 27.73
CA LEU A 42 -11.73 -12.11 27.64
C LEU A 42 -11.77 -10.61 27.91
N ASP A 43 -10.92 -10.14 28.83
CA ASP A 43 -10.93 -8.76 29.31
C ASP A 43 -10.05 -7.88 28.42
N LEU A 44 -8.72 -8.05 28.50
CA LEU A 44 -7.76 -7.16 27.86
C LEU A 44 -6.91 -7.87 26.81
N ALA A 45 -6.91 -7.33 25.58
CA ALA A 45 -5.88 -7.60 24.58
C ALA A 45 -4.98 -6.39 24.36
N VAL A 46 -3.67 -6.64 24.26
CA VAL A 46 -2.65 -5.64 23.96
C VAL A 46 -1.97 -6.00 22.64
N ASP A 47 -1.99 -5.10 21.66
CA ASP A 47 -1.28 -5.24 20.38
C ASP A 47 -0.03 -4.35 20.38
N VAL A 48 1.15 -4.97 20.44
CA VAL A 48 2.44 -4.31 20.62
C VAL A 48 3.14 -4.11 19.28
N GLY A 49 3.43 -2.85 18.98
CA GLY A 49 3.83 -2.41 17.64
C GLY A 49 2.63 -2.43 16.69
N CYS A 50 1.50 -1.85 17.12
CA CYS A 50 0.22 -1.91 16.42
C CYS A 50 0.20 -1.15 15.09
N GLY A 51 1.19 -0.27 14.84
CA GLY A 51 1.20 0.64 13.71
C GLY A 51 -0.11 1.43 13.64
N SER A 52 -0.71 1.47 12.45
CA SER A 52 -1.96 2.21 12.19
C SER A 52 -3.24 1.43 12.59
N GLY A 53 -3.13 0.39 13.41
CA GLY A 53 -4.27 -0.29 14.05
C GLY A 53 -4.94 -1.41 13.25
N GLN A 54 -4.43 -1.73 12.06
CA GLN A 54 -5.04 -2.70 11.13
C GLN A 54 -5.27 -4.10 11.73
N GLY A 55 -4.34 -4.57 12.56
CA GLY A 55 -4.45 -5.85 13.28
C GLY A 55 -5.22 -5.71 14.61
N THR A 56 -5.08 -4.56 15.27
CA THR A 56 -5.74 -4.25 16.54
C THR A 56 -7.26 -4.36 16.45
N GLU A 57 -7.87 -3.82 15.38
CA GLU A 57 -9.31 -3.88 15.17
C GLU A 57 -9.86 -5.31 15.09
N LEU A 58 -9.06 -6.28 14.63
CA LEU A 58 -9.49 -7.69 14.53
C LEU A 58 -9.71 -8.33 15.91
N LEU A 59 -9.14 -7.76 16.96
CA LEU A 59 -9.30 -8.25 18.33
C LEU A 59 -10.58 -7.70 18.98
N ALA A 60 -11.09 -6.56 18.51
CA ALA A 60 -12.19 -5.83 19.14
C ALA A 60 -13.46 -6.67 19.41
N PRO A 61 -13.89 -7.59 18.52
CA PRO A 61 -15.08 -8.41 18.77
C PRO A 61 -14.92 -9.45 19.90
N HIS A 62 -13.70 -9.69 20.38
CA HIS A 62 -13.38 -10.83 21.23
C HIS A 62 -13.03 -10.45 22.68
N PHE A 63 -12.68 -9.18 22.93
CA PHE A 63 -12.21 -8.68 24.22
C PHE A 63 -13.08 -7.51 24.71
N LEU A 64 -13.19 -7.34 26.02
CA LEU A 64 -13.87 -6.18 26.61
C LEU A 64 -13.11 -4.88 26.32
N THR A 65 -11.77 -4.93 26.30
CA THR A 65 -10.88 -3.80 26.03
C THR A 65 -9.75 -4.26 25.11
N VAL A 66 -9.44 -3.44 24.09
CA VAL A 66 -8.28 -3.64 23.22
C VAL A 66 -7.41 -2.39 23.24
N VAL A 67 -6.11 -2.58 23.43
CA VAL A 67 -5.15 -1.48 23.44
C VAL A 67 -4.04 -1.75 22.44
N GLY A 68 -3.97 -0.93 21.38
CA GLY A 68 -2.82 -0.88 20.49
C GLY A 68 -1.73 0.02 21.08
N VAL A 69 -0.49 -0.45 21.12
CA VAL A 69 0.67 0.37 21.50
C VAL A 69 1.70 0.41 20.39
N ASP A 70 2.23 1.61 20.12
CA ASP A 70 3.31 1.80 19.14
C ASP A 70 4.26 2.91 19.61
N VAL A 71 5.50 2.88 19.11
CA VAL A 71 6.49 3.93 19.38
C VAL A 71 6.34 5.13 18.44
N SER A 72 5.62 4.98 17.33
CA SER A 72 5.48 6.01 16.30
C SER A 72 4.21 6.84 16.52
N PRO A 73 4.33 8.14 16.88
CA PRO A 73 3.19 9.02 17.00
C PRO A 73 2.41 9.17 15.69
N ALA A 74 3.10 9.13 14.54
CA ALA A 74 2.48 9.24 13.23
C ALA A 74 1.56 8.04 12.90
N GLN A 75 1.97 6.83 13.30
CA GLN A 75 1.13 5.63 13.16
C GLN A 75 -0.11 5.73 14.06
N LEU A 76 0.06 6.17 15.31
CA LEU A 76 -1.03 6.31 16.27
C LEU A 76 -2.02 7.43 15.90
N GLU A 77 -1.54 8.52 15.30
CA GLU A 77 -2.39 9.59 14.75
C GLU A 77 -3.35 9.01 13.69
N ILE A 78 -2.82 8.19 12.78
CA ILE A 78 -3.64 7.54 11.74
C ILE A 78 -4.59 6.50 12.34
N ALA A 79 -4.12 5.69 13.28
CA ALA A 79 -4.95 4.69 13.96
C ALA A 79 -6.15 5.36 14.68
N SER A 80 -5.90 6.46 15.38
CA SER A 80 -6.90 7.17 16.17
C SER A 80 -7.84 8.05 15.34
N ALA A 81 -7.41 8.49 14.15
CA ALA A 81 -8.22 9.33 13.26
C ALA A 81 -9.28 8.54 12.48
N LYS A 82 -9.14 7.21 12.43
CA LYS A 82 -10.08 6.32 11.74
C LYS A 82 -11.25 5.95 12.62
N GLU A 83 -12.35 5.55 11.99
CA GLU A 83 -13.40 4.84 12.69
C GLU A 83 -12.84 3.51 13.20
N HIS A 84 -12.89 3.34 14.51
CA HIS A 84 -12.43 2.16 15.23
C HIS A 84 -13.53 1.68 16.18
N ALA A 85 -13.45 0.42 16.59
CA ALA A 85 -14.41 -0.11 17.55
C ALA A 85 -14.39 0.69 18.88
N PRO A 86 -15.53 0.83 19.58
CA PRO A 86 -15.63 1.68 20.76
C PRO A 86 -14.82 1.16 21.96
N ASN A 87 -14.40 -0.10 21.94
CA ASN A 87 -13.55 -0.73 22.94
C ASN A 87 -12.06 -0.76 22.55
N VAL A 88 -11.66 -0.10 21.46
CA VAL A 88 -10.28 0.03 21.03
C VAL A 88 -9.72 1.39 21.45
N CYS A 89 -8.50 1.41 21.99
CA CYS A 89 -7.74 2.63 22.19
C CYS A 89 -6.27 2.45 21.83
N TYR A 90 -5.59 3.56 21.54
CA TYR A 90 -4.21 3.59 21.09
C TYR A 90 -3.34 4.39 22.08
N ARG A 91 -2.13 3.91 22.38
CA ARG A 91 -1.19 4.56 23.31
C ARG A 91 0.23 4.54 22.78
N GLU A 92 0.95 5.65 22.98
CA GLU A 92 2.39 5.69 22.69
C GLU A 92 3.16 4.94 23.78
N SER A 93 3.92 3.92 23.39
CA SER A 93 4.79 3.18 24.30
C SER A 93 5.77 2.29 23.52
N PRO A 94 7.02 2.15 24.02
CA PRO A 94 7.93 1.11 23.53
C PRO A 94 7.52 -0.28 24.01
N ALA A 95 7.82 -1.29 23.20
CA ALA A 95 7.56 -2.69 23.54
C ALA A 95 8.27 -3.14 24.83
N GLU A 96 9.35 -2.44 25.21
CA GLU A 96 10.19 -2.73 26.36
C GLU A 96 9.76 -2.05 27.67
N GLU A 97 8.68 -1.26 27.66
CA GLU A 97 8.15 -0.54 28.83
C GLU A 97 6.64 -0.28 28.63
N LEU A 98 5.85 -1.34 28.84
CA LEU A 98 4.43 -1.34 28.54
C LEU A 98 3.62 -0.70 29.69
N PRO A 99 2.69 0.23 29.41
CA PRO A 99 1.99 1.02 30.42
C PRO A 99 0.77 0.27 30.99
N PHE A 100 1.00 -0.97 31.44
CA PHE A 100 0.00 -1.82 32.08
C PHE A 100 0.53 -2.35 33.40
N GLU A 101 -0.38 -2.57 34.34
CA GLU A 101 -0.10 -3.24 35.60
C GLU A 101 0.23 -4.72 35.36
N ASP A 102 0.80 -5.36 36.38
CA ASP A 102 1.11 -6.78 36.36
C ASP A 102 -0.19 -7.61 36.25
N ASP A 103 -0.09 -8.79 35.62
CA ASP A 103 -1.18 -9.78 35.51
C ASP A 103 -2.52 -9.24 34.95
N MET A 104 -2.50 -8.25 34.05
CA MET A 104 -3.72 -7.61 33.52
C MET A 104 -4.17 -8.11 32.14
N ALA A 105 -3.25 -8.55 31.28
CA ALA A 105 -3.54 -8.88 29.90
C ALA A 105 -3.90 -10.36 29.72
N ASP A 106 -4.96 -10.62 28.97
CA ASP A 106 -5.37 -11.97 28.55
C ASP A 106 -4.58 -12.39 27.31
N LEU A 107 -4.33 -11.44 26.42
CA LEU A 107 -3.61 -11.63 25.17
C LEU A 107 -2.63 -10.48 24.97
N VAL A 108 -1.37 -10.81 24.69
CA VAL A 108 -0.40 -9.88 24.12
C VAL A 108 -0.08 -10.36 22.71
N THR A 109 -0.25 -9.48 21.73
CA THR A 109 0.06 -9.75 20.33
C THR A 109 1.17 -8.83 19.84
N SER A 110 1.91 -9.27 18.83
CA SER A 110 2.68 -8.37 17.98
C SER A 110 2.54 -8.84 16.54
N MET A 111 1.90 -8.02 15.72
CA MET A 111 1.53 -8.38 14.35
C MET A 111 2.48 -7.70 13.38
N THR A 112 3.59 -8.38 13.05
CA THR A 112 4.68 -7.94 12.16
C THR A 112 5.69 -6.93 12.73
N ALA A 113 5.70 -6.67 14.04
CA ALA A 113 6.64 -5.71 14.65
C ALA A 113 7.76 -6.35 15.52
N ALA A 114 7.57 -7.56 16.05
CA ALA A 114 8.48 -8.15 17.05
C ALA A 114 9.96 -8.25 16.66
N HIS A 115 10.29 -8.25 15.36
CA HIS A 115 11.68 -8.28 14.90
C HIS A 115 12.44 -6.96 15.12
N TRP A 116 11.76 -5.86 15.45
CA TRP A 116 12.35 -4.55 15.76
C TRP A 116 12.67 -4.34 17.26
N PHE A 117 12.14 -5.22 18.12
CA PHE A 117 12.19 -5.03 19.58
C PHE A 117 13.50 -5.52 20.18
N ASP A 118 13.80 -5.03 21.39
CA ASP A 118 14.77 -5.64 22.29
C ASP A 118 14.13 -6.87 22.98
N HIS A 119 14.28 -8.05 22.35
CA HIS A 119 13.54 -9.27 22.76
C HIS A 119 13.67 -9.62 24.23
N PRO A 120 14.86 -9.58 24.88
CA PRO A 120 14.96 -9.88 26.30
C PRO A 120 14.17 -8.91 27.19
N ARG A 121 14.09 -7.62 26.82
CA ARG A 121 13.31 -6.63 27.58
C ARG A 121 11.81 -6.78 27.30
N PHE A 122 11.44 -6.90 26.03
CA PHE A 122 10.06 -7.13 25.60
C PHE A 122 9.47 -8.37 26.27
N LEU A 123 10.17 -9.50 26.27
CA LEU A 123 9.68 -10.73 26.89
C LEU A 123 9.50 -10.60 28.42
N ARG A 124 10.30 -9.77 29.10
CA ARG A 124 10.08 -9.48 30.53
C ARG A 124 8.81 -8.67 30.75
N GLU A 125 8.53 -7.69 29.90
CA GLU A 125 7.30 -6.91 29.99
C GLU A 125 6.08 -7.76 29.65
N VAL A 126 6.16 -8.61 28.62
CA VAL A 126 5.11 -9.58 28.31
C VAL A 126 4.82 -10.48 29.51
N ASP A 127 5.86 -11.05 30.12
CA ASP A 127 5.71 -11.94 31.27
C ASP A 127 5.11 -11.22 32.48
N ARG A 128 5.47 -9.94 32.67
CA ARG A 128 4.94 -9.10 33.73
C ARG A 128 3.45 -8.81 33.56
N ILE A 129 3.01 -8.45 32.35
CA ILE A 129 1.63 -7.98 32.12
C ILE A 129 0.65 -9.11 31.82
N LEU A 130 1.12 -10.27 31.34
CA LEU A 130 0.24 -11.41 31.07
C LEU A 130 -0.24 -12.01 32.38
N ARG A 131 -1.56 -12.11 32.54
CA ARG A 131 -2.14 -12.84 33.67
C ARG A 131 -1.82 -14.34 33.59
N PRO A 132 -1.92 -15.09 34.70
CA PRO A 132 -1.84 -16.54 34.66
C PRO A 132 -2.82 -17.15 33.65
N GLY A 133 -2.28 -17.91 32.68
CA GLY A 133 -3.05 -18.52 31.59
C GLY A 133 -3.31 -17.62 30.38
N GLY A 134 -2.80 -16.39 30.38
CA GLY A 134 -2.77 -15.51 29.21
C GLY A 134 -1.84 -16.02 28.10
N CYS A 135 -1.89 -15.38 26.93
CA CYS A 135 -1.17 -15.83 25.74
C CYS A 135 -0.31 -14.72 25.13
N LEU A 136 0.93 -15.05 24.74
CA LEU A 136 1.72 -14.27 23.80
C LEU A 136 1.55 -14.84 22.39
N ALA A 137 1.14 -14.00 21.43
CA ALA A 137 1.04 -14.37 20.02
C ALA A 137 1.91 -13.44 19.14
N LEU A 138 2.93 -14.02 18.51
CA LEU A 138 3.83 -13.29 17.60
C LEU A 138 3.54 -13.68 16.16
N LEU A 139 3.03 -12.73 15.38
CA LEU A 139 2.62 -12.96 13.99
C LEU A 139 3.59 -12.25 13.03
N SER A 140 3.80 -12.87 11.87
CA SER A 140 4.57 -12.29 10.78
C SER A 140 4.13 -12.87 9.45
N TYR A 141 4.53 -12.23 8.36
CA TYR A 141 4.49 -12.82 7.03
C TYR A 141 5.81 -12.58 6.32
N THR A 142 6.10 -13.46 5.37
CA THR A 142 7.28 -13.38 4.54
C THR A 142 7.03 -12.49 3.33
N LEU A 143 8.09 -11.96 2.75
CA LEU A 143 8.00 -11.09 1.57
C LEU A 143 7.91 -11.89 0.26
N ASP A 144 8.00 -13.21 0.30
CA ASP A 144 7.98 -14.12 -0.85
C ASP A 144 6.55 -14.53 -1.23
N PHE A 145 5.75 -13.58 -1.73
CA PHE A 145 4.41 -13.90 -2.19
C PHE A 145 4.43 -14.71 -3.48
N ASP A 146 3.66 -15.80 -3.50
CA ASP A 146 3.30 -16.54 -4.70
C ASP A 146 2.14 -15.83 -5.41
N LEU A 147 2.41 -15.24 -6.57
CA LEU A 147 1.39 -14.57 -7.39
C LEU A 147 0.69 -15.56 -8.32
N GLU A 148 -0.64 -15.63 -8.26
CA GLU A 148 -1.47 -16.46 -9.15
C GLU A 148 -2.27 -15.60 -10.12
N TYR A 149 -2.06 -15.77 -11.43
CA TYR A 149 -2.83 -15.06 -12.47
C TYR A 149 -2.80 -15.84 -13.79
N GLY A 150 -3.71 -16.80 -13.94
CA GLY A 150 -3.87 -17.62 -15.15
C GLY A 150 -2.54 -18.14 -15.69
N GLU A 151 -2.36 -18.03 -17.01
CA GLU A 151 -1.13 -18.45 -17.71
C GLU A 151 0.10 -17.56 -17.39
N SER A 152 -0.09 -16.39 -16.78
CA SER A 152 1.01 -15.47 -16.47
C SER A 152 1.67 -15.72 -15.10
N THR A 153 1.12 -16.63 -14.28
CA THR A 153 1.62 -17.00 -12.94
C THR A 153 3.15 -17.15 -12.90
N ALA A 154 3.74 -18.01 -13.73
CA ALA A 154 5.19 -18.26 -13.71
C ALA A 154 6.01 -17.00 -14.05
N LYS A 155 5.52 -16.18 -14.98
CA LYS A 155 6.17 -14.93 -15.38
C LYS A 155 6.10 -13.88 -14.27
N LEU A 156 4.95 -13.71 -13.62
CA LEU A 156 4.76 -12.75 -12.55
C LEU A 156 5.65 -13.07 -11.35
N ASN A 157 5.73 -14.34 -10.96
CA ASN A 157 6.61 -14.79 -9.89
C ASN A 157 8.09 -14.55 -10.21
N LYS A 158 8.51 -14.77 -11.46
CA LYS A 158 9.88 -14.43 -11.88
C LYS A 158 10.17 -12.93 -11.74
N ILE A 159 9.22 -12.07 -12.13
CA ILE A 159 9.37 -10.61 -11.97
C ILE A 159 9.47 -10.23 -10.48
N CYS A 160 8.64 -10.83 -9.62
CA CYS A 160 8.71 -10.60 -8.18
C CYS A 160 10.05 -11.08 -7.59
N GLN A 161 10.57 -12.23 -8.01
CA GLN A 161 11.88 -12.71 -7.58
C GLN A 161 13.01 -11.74 -7.97
N GLU A 162 13.00 -11.21 -9.20
CA GLU A 162 13.96 -10.18 -9.65
C GLU A 162 13.86 -8.89 -8.81
N LEU A 163 12.65 -8.46 -8.51
CA LEU A 163 12.37 -7.32 -7.63
C LEU A 163 12.92 -7.56 -6.22
N TYR A 164 12.62 -8.70 -5.58
CA TYR A 164 13.12 -9.01 -4.24
C TYR A 164 14.64 -9.14 -4.20
N ALA A 165 15.25 -9.71 -5.23
CA ALA A 165 16.71 -9.76 -5.34
C ALA A 165 17.34 -8.36 -5.45
N THR A 166 16.67 -7.43 -6.15
CA THR A 166 17.11 -6.04 -6.26
C THR A 166 16.97 -5.28 -4.95
N LEU A 167 15.92 -5.56 -4.18
CA LEU A 167 15.68 -4.93 -2.88
C LEU A 167 16.57 -5.51 -1.77
N HIS A 168 16.96 -6.78 -1.85
CA HIS A 168 17.72 -7.49 -0.81
C HIS A 168 18.92 -6.70 -0.23
N PRO A 169 19.76 -5.99 -1.01
CA PRO A 169 20.89 -5.22 -0.48
C PRO A 169 20.51 -4.04 0.43
N PHE A 170 19.25 -3.59 0.41
CA PHE A 170 18.74 -2.48 1.22
C PHE A 170 18.05 -2.96 2.50
N ARG A 171 18.03 -4.27 2.75
CA ARG A 171 17.47 -4.85 3.96
C ARG A 171 18.32 -4.44 5.15
N LYS A 172 17.67 -4.04 6.25
CA LYS A 172 18.38 -3.61 7.47
C LYS A 172 19.17 -4.79 8.04
N ALA A 173 20.41 -4.54 8.46
CA ALA A 173 21.36 -5.59 8.84
C ALA A 173 20.87 -6.47 10.01
N HIS A 174 20.18 -5.90 11.00
CA HIS A 174 19.67 -6.65 12.15
C HIS A 174 18.56 -7.64 11.78
N ILE A 175 17.81 -7.41 10.69
CA ILE A 175 16.78 -8.35 10.22
C ILE A 175 17.43 -9.60 9.59
N GLY A 176 18.68 -9.49 9.15
CA GLY A 176 19.37 -10.57 8.43
C GLY A 176 18.67 -10.93 7.12
N SER A 177 18.86 -12.16 6.65
CA SER A 177 18.23 -12.69 5.42
C SER A 177 16.74 -12.97 5.59
N SER A 178 16.28 -13.28 6.80
CA SER A 178 14.90 -13.67 7.08
C SER A 178 14.48 -13.29 8.50
N SER A 179 13.32 -12.63 8.62
CA SER A 179 12.69 -12.37 9.92
C SER A 179 12.27 -13.68 10.61
N ARG A 180 12.04 -14.77 9.86
CA ARG A 180 11.66 -16.06 10.43
C ARG A 180 12.68 -16.57 11.45
N GLU A 181 13.97 -16.39 11.19
CA GLU A 181 15.03 -16.80 12.13
C GLU A 181 14.97 -16.01 13.44
N ILE A 182 14.59 -14.73 13.38
CA ILE A 182 14.40 -13.88 14.55
C ILE A 182 13.21 -14.39 15.37
N TYR A 183 12.06 -14.60 14.74
CA TYR A 183 10.87 -15.13 15.43
C TYR A 183 11.14 -16.52 16.02
N LYS A 184 11.89 -17.37 15.32
CA LYS A 184 12.29 -18.67 15.85
C LYS A 184 13.18 -18.55 17.08
N LYS A 185 14.15 -17.63 17.08
CA LYS A 185 14.98 -17.34 18.26
C LYS A 185 14.14 -16.82 19.43
N ILE A 186 13.17 -15.94 19.18
CA ILE A 186 12.23 -15.47 20.22
C ILE A 186 11.47 -16.67 20.79
N TYR A 187 10.84 -17.47 19.93
CA TYR A 187 10.10 -18.68 20.33
C TYR A 187 10.95 -19.64 21.18
N ASP A 188 12.21 -19.88 20.78
CA ASP A 188 13.12 -20.76 21.52
C ASP A 188 13.54 -20.17 22.88
N SER A 189 13.58 -18.84 23.01
CA SER A 189 13.92 -18.13 24.25
C SER A 189 12.77 -17.99 25.25
N VAL A 190 11.52 -18.09 24.77
CA VAL A 190 10.32 -18.04 25.63
C VAL A 190 10.29 -19.27 26.54
N SER A 191 10.14 -19.04 27.84
CA SER A 191 10.19 -20.04 28.90
C SER A 191 8.87 -20.77 29.13
N TYR A 192 7.80 -20.37 28.43
CA TYR A 192 6.49 -21.02 28.53
C TYR A 192 6.55 -22.47 28.04
N ASP A 193 6.07 -23.39 28.89
CA ASP A 193 5.97 -24.82 28.57
C ASP A 193 4.95 -25.10 27.46
N ASP A 194 3.86 -24.31 27.45
CA ASP A 194 2.78 -24.43 26.49
C ASP A 194 2.94 -23.39 25.37
N LYS A 195 3.65 -23.78 24.29
CA LYS A 195 3.89 -22.93 23.13
C LYS A 195 3.84 -23.72 21.82
N GLU A 196 3.12 -23.18 20.85
CA GLU A 196 3.00 -23.75 19.51
C GLU A 196 3.79 -22.92 18.49
N TRP A 197 4.47 -23.58 17.56
CA TRP A 197 5.11 -22.93 16.41
C TRP A 197 4.40 -23.35 15.13
N HIS A 198 3.91 -22.37 14.39
CA HIS A 198 3.26 -22.56 13.10
C HIS A 198 4.17 -22.04 12.00
N ASP A 199 4.65 -22.93 11.12
CA ASP A 199 5.67 -22.57 10.12
C ASP A 199 5.12 -21.65 9.02
N CYS A 200 3.93 -21.95 8.50
CA CYS A 200 3.29 -21.15 7.46
C CYS A 200 1.80 -21.52 7.39
N MET A 201 0.94 -20.50 7.53
CA MET A 201 -0.45 -20.59 7.14
C MET A 201 -0.60 -19.85 5.81
N ARG A 202 -0.89 -20.59 4.74
CA ARG A 202 -1.08 -20.00 3.41
C ARG A 202 -2.48 -19.43 3.31
N CYS A 203 -2.56 -18.13 3.08
CA CYS A 203 -3.81 -17.43 2.80
C CYS A 203 -3.76 -16.85 1.40
N ARG A 204 -4.88 -16.94 0.69
CA ARG A 204 -5.04 -16.33 -0.63
C ARG A 204 -5.70 -14.97 -0.45
N MET A 205 -5.07 -13.94 -1.01
CA MET A 205 -5.65 -12.60 -1.09
C MET A 205 -5.82 -12.25 -2.56
N ILE A 206 -6.97 -11.68 -2.90
CA ILE A 206 -7.23 -11.12 -4.23
C ILE A 206 -7.02 -9.62 -4.11
N MET A 207 -6.10 -9.06 -4.90
CA MET A 207 -5.84 -7.63 -4.94
C MET A 207 -5.46 -7.18 -6.35
N PRO A 208 -5.80 -5.94 -6.74
CA PRO A 208 -5.28 -5.31 -7.94
C PRO A 208 -3.75 -5.26 -7.93
N LEU A 209 -3.16 -5.25 -9.13
CA LEU A 209 -1.71 -5.12 -9.27
C LEU A 209 -1.19 -3.81 -8.64
N SER A 210 -1.92 -2.72 -8.77
CA SER A 210 -1.56 -1.42 -8.17
C SER A 210 -1.43 -1.50 -6.66
N GLU A 211 -2.32 -2.23 -5.98
CA GLU A 211 -2.25 -2.45 -4.53
C GLU A 211 -1.06 -3.33 -4.14
N PHE A 212 -0.75 -4.37 -4.92
CA PHE A 212 0.45 -5.18 -4.69
C PHE A 212 1.73 -4.34 -4.81
N ILE A 213 1.81 -3.43 -5.77
CA ILE A 213 2.96 -2.54 -5.92
C ILE A 213 3.02 -1.58 -4.73
N GLY A 214 1.91 -0.96 -4.34
CA GLY A 214 1.84 -0.15 -3.13
C GLY A 214 2.30 -0.92 -1.89
N LEU A 215 1.91 -2.19 -1.74
CA LEU A 215 2.36 -3.05 -0.64
C LEU A 215 3.88 -3.18 -0.63
N VAL A 216 4.50 -3.49 -1.78
CA VAL A 216 5.96 -3.56 -1.89
C VAL A 216 6.63 -2.25 -1.49
N GLU A 217 6.05 -1.11 -1.91
CA GLU A 217 6.61 0.21 -1.62
C GLU A 217 6.59 0.54 -0.12
N THR A 218 5.69 -0.06 0.66
CA THR A 218 5.67 0.10 2.12
C THR A 218 6.73 -0.75 2.86
N PHE A 219 7.51 -1.57 2.15
CA PHE A 219 8.53 -2.40 2.80
C PHE A 219 9.68 -1.55 3.31
N SER A 220 10.15 -1.82 4.53
CA SER A 220 11.34 -1.14 5.08
C SER A 220 12.57 -1.27 4.18
N THR A 221 12.64 -2.36 3.41
CA THR A 221 13.68 -2.59 2.40
C THR A 221 13.53 -1.66 1.19
N TYR A 222 12.30 -1.45 0.69
CA TYR A 222 12.05 -0.48 -0.37
C TYR A 222 12.28 0.94 0.11
N GLN A 223 11.83 1.27 1.32
CA GLN A 223 12.06 2.60 1.92
C GLN A 223 13.56 2.87 2.11
N GLY A 224 14.35 1.88 2.55
CA GLY A 224 15.81 2.00 2.59
C GLY A 224 16.46 2.15 1.21
N PHE A 225 15.85 1.61 0.15
CA PHE A 225 16.27 1.87 -1.23
C PHE A 225 15.92 3.30 -1.66
N LEU A 226 14.68 3.72 -1.41
CA LEU A 226 14.17 5.05 -1.73
C LEU A 226 15.00 6.16 -1.06
N GLU A 227 15.42 5.97 0.20
CA GLU A 227 16.32 6.88 0.92
C GLU A 227 17.70 7.01 0.24
N LYS A 228 18.20 5.92 -0.33
CA LYS A 228 19.55 5.84 -0.90
C LYS A 228 19.61 6.28 -2.36
N ASP A 229 18.62 5.93 -3.16
CA ASP A 229 18.49 6.31 -4.56
C ASP A 229 17.01 6.48 -4.94
N PRO A 230 16.43 7.68 -4.71
CA PRO A 230 15.01 7.92 -4.93
C PRO A 230 14.57 7.74 -6.39
N VAL A 231 15.48 8.04 -7.33
CA VAL A 231 15.18 7.96 -8.77
C VAL A 231 15.12 6.51 -9.20
N GLU A 232 16.12 5.71 -8.82
CA GLU A 232 16.16 4.30 -9.20
C GLU A 232 15.07 3.48 -8.49
N ALA A 233 14.76 3.78 -7.23
CA ALA A 233 13.68 3.10 -6.51
C ALA A 233 12.33 3.30 -7.20
N LYS A 234 11.98 4.54 -7.56
CA LYS A 234 10.74 4.83 -8.29
C LYS A 234 10.73 4.22 -9.69
N ARG A 235 11.88 4.24 -10.38
CA ARG A 235 12.03 3.58 -11.69
C ARG A 235 11.81 2.07 -11.59
N LEU A 236 12.29 1.43 -10.53
CA LEU A 236 12.10 -0.01 -10.29
C LEU A 236 10.61 -0.34 -10.14
N SER A 237 9.88 0.39 -9.30
CA SER A 237 8.42 0.21 -9.16
C SER A 237 7.69 0.38 -10.49
N GLN A 238 7.97 1.46 -11.23
CA GLN A 238 7.37 1.69 -12.54
C GLN A 238 7.71 0.58 -13.55
N THR A 239 8.97 0.15 -13.60
CA THR A 239 9.40 -0.93 -14.50
C THR A 239 8.71 -2.25 -14.19
N VAL A 240 8.51 -2.57 -12.91
CA VAL A 240 7.80 -3.78 -12.50
C VAL A 240 6.32 -3.68 -12.88
N THR A 241 5.68 -2.55 -12.61
CA THR A 241 4.28 -2.28 -13.02
C THR A 241 4.12 -2.44 -14.53
N ASP A 242 4.98 -1.79 -15.31
CA ASP A 242 5.01 -1.89 -16.77
C ASP A 242 5.21 -3.31 -17.28
N ARG A 243 6.18 -4.05 -16.73
CA ARG A 243 6.46 -5.44 -17.17
C ARG A 243 5.33 -6.40 -16.86
N LYS A 244 4.54 -6.08 -15.82
CA LYS A 244 3.35 -6.82 -15.43
C LYS A 244 2.12 -6.43 -16.28
N LEU A 245 1.98 -5.15 -16.68
CA LEU A 245 0.88 -4.63 -17.52
C LEU A 245 1.07 -4.86 -19.04
N LYS A 246 2.29 -4.74 -19.58
CA LYS A 246 2.62 -4.72 -21.03
C LYS A 246 2.26 -5.98 -21.85
N ARG A 247 1.46 -6.92 -21.33
CA ARG A 247 0.99 -8.09 -22.09
C ARG A 247 -0.43 -8.59 -21.79
N GLU A 248 -1.28 -7.80 -21.14
CA GLU A 248 -2.73 -8.05 -21.26
C GLU A 248 -3.19 -7.94 -22.74
N GLU A 249 -2.44 -7.20 -23.56
CA GLU A 249 -2.68 -7.04 -25.01
C GLU A 249 -2.04 -8.13 -25.90
N GLY A 250 -1.33 -9.10 -25.31
CA GLY A 250 -0.47 -10.05 -26.03
C GLY A 250 -1.16 -11.16 -26.85
N VAL A 251 -2.50 -11.19 -26.92
CA VAL A 251 -3.26 -12.22 -27.69
C VAL A 251 -3.51 -11.81 -29.15
N ARG A 252 -3.03 -10.64 -29.63
CA ARG A 252 -3.04 -10.33 -31.07
C ARG A 252 -1.67 -9.88 -31.57
N ALA A 253 -0.97 -10.84 -32.16
CA ALA A 253 0.35 -10.70 -32.77
C ALA A 253 0.35 -9.86 -34.06
N GLY A 254 1.46 -9.15 -34.32
CA GLY A 254 1.73 -8.62 -35.66
C GLY A 254 2.97 -7.73 -35.89
N ARG A 255 4.18 -8.32 -35.81
CA ARG A 255 5.43 -8.01 -36.58
C ARG A 255 6.30 -6.76 -36.26
N THR A 256 7.62 -7.04 -36.23
CA THR A 256 8.87 -6.26 -36.05
C THR A 256 9.40 -5.61 -37.37
N PRO A 257 10.59 -4.94 -37.49
CA PRO A 257 11.57 -4.41 -36.48
C PRO A 257 12.32 -3.06 -36.79
N ALA A 258 13.06 -2.58 -35.77
CA ALA A 258 14.43 -1.98 -35.74
C ALA A 258 14.73 -0.50 -36.15
N GLY A 259 15.52 0.20 -35.31
CA GLY A 259 16.35 1.36 -35.71
C GLY A 259 16.86 2.31 -34.61
N SER A 260 18.08 2.04 -34.09
CA SER A 260 19.17 2.93 -33.62
C SER A 260 18.98 4.30 -32.89
N ASN A 261 19.71 4.42 -31.76
CA ASN A 261 20.39 5.57 -31.10
C ASN A 261 20.24 6.99 -31.70
N ASP A 262 19.97 7.98 -30.84
CA ASP A 262 20.95 9.04 -30.51
C ASP A 262 20.51 9.84 -29.26
N ALA A 263 21.49 10.20 -28.43
CA ALA A 263 21.33 10.99 -27.23
C ALA A 263 21.70 12.44 -27.53
N SER A 264 20.73 13.36 -27.53
CA SER A 264 21.02 14.77 -27.24
C SER A 264 19.77 15.55 -26.81
N HIS A 265 19.97 16.35 -25.75
CA HIS A 265 19.21 17.53 -25.33
C HIS A 265 17.69 17.53 -25.57
N ARG A 266 16.90 17.31 -24.52
CA ARG A 266 15.51 17.78 -24.47
C ARG A 266 15.23 18.53 -23.18
N VAL A 267 15.26 19.86 -23.29
CA VAL A 267 14.30 20.70 -22.56
C VAL A 267 12.93 20.06 -22.78
N SER A 268 12.30 19.61 -21.70
CA SER A 268 11.09 18.80 -21.79
C SER A 268 9.99 19.57 -22.51
N ILE A 269 9.41 18.96 -23.54
CA ILE A 269 8.22 19.43 -24.26
C ILE A 269 7.06 19.76 -23.30
N ARG A 270 7.11 19.18 -22.08
CA ARG A 270 6.28 19.47 -20.92
C ARG A 270 6.05 20.97 -20.68
N ASP A 271 7.07 21.82 -20.80
CA ASP A 271 6.95 23.24 -20.46
C ASP A 271 6.23 24.08 -21.53
N ARG A 272 5.99 23.51 -22.73
CA ARG A 272 5.30 24.22 -23.83
C ARG A 272 3.83 23.83 -23.98
N LEU A 273 3.33 22.91 -23.15
CA LEU A 273 2.00 22.29 -23.29
C LEU A 273 1.20 22.26 -21.99
N LEU A 274 1.65 22.96 -20.94
CA LEU A 274 0.90 23.09 -19.69
C LEU A 274 -0.50 23.66 -19.97
N ILE A 275 -1.50 23.12 -19.25
CA ILE A 275 -2.86 23.62 -19.11
C ILE A 275 -3.03 23.79 -17.60
N LYS A 276 -3.31 24.99 -17.10
CA LYS A 276 -3.71 25.22 -15.71
C LYS A 276 -5.20 25.60 -15.66
N ASP A 277 -5.91 25.13 -14.63
CA ASP A 277 -7.19 25.68 -14.14
C ASP A 277 -8.38 25.83 -15.11
N THR A 278 -8.82 24.76 -15.80
CA THR A 278 -9.93 24.87 -16.78
C THR A 278 -11.03 23.81 -16.75
N CYS A 279 -11.13 23.03 -15.65
CA CYS A 279 -12.14 21.98 -15.51
C CYS A 279 -13.31 22.43 -14.61
N LYS A 280 -14.55 22.19 -15.07
CA LYS A 280 -15.79 22.44 -14.30
C LYS A 280 -16.68 21.21 -14.32
N VAL A 281 -17.11 20.75 -13.14
CA VAL A 281 -18.05 19.64 -12.97
C VAL A 281 -19.44 20.20 -12.66
N THR A 282 -20.48 19.64 -13.28
CA THR A 282 -21.88 19.98 -13.03
C THR A 282 -22.73 18.72 -12.95
N PHE A 283 -23.65 18.68 -11.98
CA PHE A 283 -24.58 17.55 -11.79
C PHE A 283 -25.96 17.94 -12.35
N PRO A 284 -26.45 17.28 -13.42
CA PRO A 284 -27.78 17.56 -13.97
C PRO A 284 -28.93 17.28 -12.98
N ASP A 285 -28.71 16.35 -12.06
CA ASP A 285 -29.60 16.03 -10.93
C ASP A 285 -28.73 15.89 -9.67
N GLU A 286 -28.94 16.77 -8.70
CA GLU A 286 -28.16 16.82 -7.45
C GLU A 286 -28.32 15.55 -6.60
N ASN A 287 -29.34 14.73 -6.86
CA ASN A 287 -29.57 13.47 -6.16
C ASN A 287 -28.94 12.25 -6.88
N LYS A 288 -28.34 12.46 -8.06
CA LYS A 288 -27.70 11.41 -8.87
C LYS A 288 -26.23 11.72 -9.08
N LEU A 289 -25.47 11.67 -7.99
CA LEU A 289 -24.04 11.97 -8.00
C LEU A 289 -23.20 11.00 -8.86
N TYR A 290 -23.76 9.85 -9.24
CA TYR A 290 -23.15 8.89 -10.15
C TYR A 290 -23.25 9.34 -11.62
N HIS A 291 -24.01 10.40 -11.93
CA HIS A 291 -24.17 10.92 -13.27
C HIS A 291 -23.88 12.42 -13.29
N PHE A 292 -22.83 12.83 -14.00
CA PHE A 292 -22.41 14.23 -14.05
C PHE A 292 -21.77 14.61 -15.38
N GLN A 293 -21.69 15.92 -15.59
CA GLN A 293 -21.08 16.52 -16.76
C GLN A 293 -19.76 17.18 -16.38
N LEU A 294 -18.74 16.96 -17.20
CA LEU A 294 -17.43 17.58 -17.08
C LEU A 294 -17.21 18.50 -18.29
N ALA A 295 -16.90 19.77 -18.02
CA ALA A 295 -16.49 20.73 -19.03
C ALA A 295 -15.02 21.08 -18.86
N ILE A 296 -14.26 21.04 -19.95
CA ILE A 296 -12.83 21.39 -19.99
C ILE A 296 -12.65 22.52 -21.00
N SER A 297 -12.02 23.62 -20.59
CA SER A 297 -11.89 24.83 -21.43
C SER A 297 -10.48 25.41 -21.40
N PRO A 298 -9.49 24.79 -22.07
CA PRO A 298 -8.08 25.17 -21.96
C PRO A 298 -7.83 26.67 -22.22
N ASP A 299 -7.04 27.29 -21.36
CA ASP A 299 -6.73 28.72 -21.32
C ASP A 299 -5.28 29.03 -21.75
N GLU A 300 -4.50 28.00 -22.05
CA GLU A 300 -3.19 28.03 -22.69
C GLU A 300 -2.95 26.76 -23.56
N GLY A 301 -1.83 26.73 -24.30
CA GLY A 301 -1.46 25.59 -25.14
C GLY A 301 -2.17 25.52 -26.51
N TYR A 302 -1.99 24.40 -27.23
CA TYR A 302 -2.53 24.23 -28.59
C TYR A 302 -4.05 24.14 -28.65
N TYR A 303 -4.70 23.83 -27.53
CA TYR A 303 -6.16 23.69 -27.41
C TYR A 303 -6.86 24.95 -26.91
N LEU A 304 -6.12 26.07 -26.80
CA LEU A 304 -6.64 27.37 -26.38
C LEU A 304 -7.89 27.75 -27.18
N GLY A 305 -8.96 28.07 -26.44
CA GLY A 305 -10.25 28.46 -27.01
C GLY A 305 -11.19 27.31 -27.36
N GLY A 306 -10.75 26.05 -27.19
CA GLY A 306 -11.63 24.89 -27.22
C GLY A 306 -12.46 24.77 -25.93
N LYS A 307 -13.70 24.29 -26.06
CA LYS A 307 -14.58 23.90 -24.96
C LYS A 307 -15.08 22.49 -25.21
N PHE A 308 -14.75 21.58 -24.31
CA PHE A 308 -15.07 20.17 -24.44
C PHE A 308 -16.01 19.76 -23.32
N GLN A 309 -17.08 19.06 -23.66
CA GLN A 309 -18.08 18.60 -22.70
C GLN A 309 -18.19 17.08 -22.77
N PHE A 310 -18.18 16.46 -21.60
CA PHE A 310 -18.29 15.03 -21.42
C PHE A 310 -19.44 14.73 -20.46
N GLU A 311 -20.20 13.68 -20.75
CA GLU A 311 -21.22 13.14 -19.88
C GLU A 311 -20.72 11.80 -19.33
N ILE A 312 -20.71 11.68 -18.01
CA ILE A 312 -20.06 10.58 -17.29
C ILE A 312 -21.09 9.92 -16.39
N GLU A 313 -21.18 8.59 -16.49
CA GLU A 313 -22.00 7.74 -15.63
C GLU A 313 -21.11 6.71 -14.93
N VAL A 314 -21.17 6.68 -13.60
CA VAL A 314 -20.33 5.86 -12.72
C VAL A 314 -21.14 4.65 -12.24
N PRO A 315 -20.69 3.41 -12.52
CA PRO A 315 -21.37 2.21 -12.05
C PRO A 315 -21.39 2.10 -10.51
N GLU A 316 -22.43 1.50 -9.93
CA GLU A 316 -22.62 1.31 -8.47
C GLU A 316 -21.47 0.58 -7.75
N ALA A 317 -20.63 -0.15 -8.48
CA ALA A 317 -19.48 -0.87 -7.93
C ALA A 317 -18.35 0.03 -7.43
N TYR A 318 -18.43 1.35 -7.63
CA TYR A 318 -17.38 2.31 -7.28
C TYR A 318 -17.86 3.35 -6.26
N ASN A 319 -17.03 3.68 -5.26
CA ASN A 319 -17.30 4.77 -4.32
C ASN A 319 -17.26 6.12 -5.06
N MET A 320 -18.41 6.79 -5.15
CA MET A 320 -18.56 8.04 -5.91
C MET A 320 -17.60 9.15 -5.45
N VAL A 321 -17.26 9.21 -4.15
CA VAL A 321 -16.35 10.25 -3.63
C VAL A 321 -14.94 10.05 -4.20
N ASP A 322 -14.45 8.81 -4.22
CA ASP A 322 -13.13 8.47 -4.75
C ASP A 322 -13.06 8.62 -6.27
N VAL A 323 -14.19 8.41 -6.97
CA VAL A 323 -14.28 8.60 -8.41
C VAL A 323 -14.30 10.09 -8.79
N VAL A 324 -15.03 10.93 -8.04
CA VAL A 324 -15.07 12.38 -8.29
C VAL A 324 -13.71 13.02 -7.98
N TRP A 325 -13.05 12.63 -6.88
CA TRP A 325 -11.69 13.06 -6.57
C TRP A 325 -10.68 12.50 -7.58
N GLY A 326 -10.83 11.23 -7.95
CA GLY A 326 -10.01 10.56 -8.95
C GLY A 326 -10.08 11.24 -10.30
N LEU A 327 -11.27 11.61 -10.77
CA LEU A 327 -11.46 12.33 -12.04
C LEU A 327 -11.01 13.78 -11.95
N ASN A 328 -11.27 14.47 -10.83
CA ASN A 328 -10.73 15.82 -10.63
C ASN A 328 -9.19 15.84 -10.69
N SER A 329 -8.52 14.84 -10.09
CA SER A 329 -7.06 14.61 -10.22
C SER A 329 -6.66 14.18 -11.63
N LEU A 330 -7.37 13.23 -12.24
CA LEU A 330 -7.07 12.72 -13.58
C LEU A 330 -7.12 13.85 -14.62
N PHE A 331 -8.05 14.78 -14.49
CA PHE A 331 -8.24 15.90 -15.41
C PHE A 331 -7.40 17.15 -15.06
N THR A 332 -6.82 17.22 -13.87
CA THR A 332 -5.70 18.15 -13.61
C THR A 332 -4.36 17.59 -14.08
N ASP A 333 -4.22 16.26 -14.21
CA ASP A 333 -3.01 15.56 -14.67
C ASP A 333 -3.11 14.98 -16.11
N LEU A 334 -4.20 15.21 -16.84
CA LEU A 334 -4.44 14.62 -18.17
C LEU A 334 -3.65 15.31 -19.28
N LEU A 335 -2.33 15.37 -19.12
CA LEU A 335 -1.34 15.37 -20.18
C LEU A 335 -0.05 14.68 -19.69
N ASN A 336 -0.17 13.48 -19.11
CA ASN A 336 0.97 12.59 -18.94
C ASN A 336 1.20 11.82 -20.27
N PHE A 337 2.20 12.23 -21.05
CA PHE A 337 2.51 11.62 -22.35
C PHE A 337 3.29 10.30 -22.25
N ASP A 338 3.50 9.78 -21.05
CA ASP A 338 3.87 8.38 -20.84
C ASP A 338 2.62 7.46 -20.75
N ASP A 339 1.41 8.02 -20.87
CA ASP A 339 0.16 7.27 -21.03
C ASP A 339 0.14 6.58 -22.42
N PRO A 340 -0.04 5.24 -22.48
CA PRO A 340 -0.08 4.49 -23.74
C PRO A 340 -1.15 4.95 -24.74
N LEU A 341 -2.14 5.76 -24.33
CA LEU A 341 -3.16 6.33 -25.21
C LEU A 341 -2.71 7.59 -25.99
N ASN A 342 -1.54 8.17 -25.69
CA ASN A 342 -1.14 9.49 -26.22
C ASN A 342 0.23 9.54 -26.93
N ILE A 343 0.89 8.38 -27.08
CA ILE A 343 2.21 8.25 -27.74
C ILE A 343 2.15 8.74 -29.19
N ASP A 344 1.09 8.41 -29.93
CA ASP A 344 0.92 8.80 -31.33
C ASP A 344 0.85 10.32 -31.53
N ALA A 345 0.22 11.04 -30.59
CA ALA A 345 0.12 12.50 -30.64
C ALA A 345 1.47 13.17 -30.36
N ALA A 346 2.21 12.64 -29.38
CA ALA A 346 3.55 13.12 -29.05
C ALA A 346 4.56 12.86 -30.18
N GLU A 347 4.52 11.67 -30.79
CA GLU A 347 5.34 11.32 -31.95
C GLU A 347 4.95 12.16 -33.19
N HIS A 348 3.66 12.39 -33.43
CA HIS A 348 3.20 13.25 -34.53
C HIS A 348 3.68 14.69 -34.34
N HIS A 349 3.54 15.26 -33.15
CA HIS A 349 4.06 16.62 -32.87
C HIS A 349 5.58 16.72 -33.08
N LEU A 350 6.34 15.70 -32.68
CA LEU A 350 7.79 15.66 -32.87
C LEU A 350 8.18 15.58 -34.36
N ARG A 351 7.39 14.86 -35.16
CA ARG A 351 7.64 14.64 -36.58
C ARG A 351 7.23 15.84 -37.44
N ASP A 352 6.07 16.43 -37.18
CA ASP A 352 5.53 17.53 -37.97
C ASP A 352 4.62 18.44 -37.12
N LYS A 353 5.17 19.59 -36.71
CA LYS A 353 4.48 20.53 -35.83
C LYS A 353 3.37 21.30 -36.52
N GLU A 354 3.46 21.50 -37.82
CA GLU A 354 2.49 22.29 -38.58
C GLU A 354 1.26 21.44 -38.89
N ASP A 355 1.46 20.20 -39.34
CA ASP A 355 0.37 19.22 -39.51
C ASP A 355 -0.33 18.90 -38.19
N PHE A 356 0.43 18.75 -37.09
CA PHE A 356 -0.15 18.58 -35.76
C PHE A 356 -1.03 19.77 -35.36
N ARG A 357 -0.56 21.00 -35.60
CA ARG A 357 -1.35 22.22 -35.31
C ARG A 357 -2.65 22.25 -36.13
N ASN A 358 -2.60 21.87 -37.40
CA ASN A 358 -3.78 21.82 -38.26
C ASN A 358 -4.78 20.76 -37.79
N LYS A 359 -4.31 19.56 -37.41
CA LYS A 359 -5.17 18.52 -36.82
C LYS A 359 -5.82 18.96 -35.50
N VAL A 360 -5.08 19.66 -34.65
CA VAL A 360 -5.64 20.21 -33.41
C VAL A 360 -6.72 21.24 -33.71
N GLN A 361 -6.51 22.14 -34.67
CA GLN A 361 -7.52 23.10 -35.10
C GLN A 361 -8.77 22.44 -35.67
N ASP A 362 -8.61 21.40 -36.50
CA ASP A 362 -9.73 20.61 -37.01
C ASP A 362 -10.47 19.88 -35.88
N PHE A 363 -9.75 19.37 -34.89
CA PHE A 363 -10.33 18.70 -33.73
C PHE A 363 -11.14 19.68 -32.88
N ILE A 364 -10.61 20.86 -32.59
CA ILE A 364 -11.34 21.93 -31.92
C ILE A 364 -12.60 22.28 -32.73
N LYS A 365 -12.48 22.48 -34.04
CA LYS A 365 -13.61 22.84 -34.90
C LYS A 365 -14.73 21.80 -34.92
N ASN A 366 -14.39 20.51 -34.87
CA ASN A 366 -15.35 19.42 -35.03
C ASN A 366 -15.95 18.93 -33.69
N TYR A 367 -15.20 19.08 -32.60
CA TYR A 367 -15.53 18.44 -31.32
C TYR A 367 -15.63 19.42 -30.15
N ALA A 368 -15.05 20.62 -30.24
CA ALA A 368 -15.33 21.66 -29.27
C ALA A 368 -16.71 22.26 -29.54
N ARG A 369 -17.54 22.38 -28.50
CA ARG A 369 -18.91 22.91 -28.59
C ARG A 369 -19.10 24.12 -27.68
#